data_AF-A4ANL2-F1
#
_entry.id   AF-A4ANL2-F1
#
_cell.length_a   1.000
_cell.length_b   1.000
_cell.length_c   1.000
_cell.angle_alpha   90.00
_cell.angle_beta   90.00
_cell.angle_gamma   90.00
#
_symmetry.space_group_name_H-M   'P 1'
#
loop_
_entity.id
_entity.type
_entity.pdbx_description
1 polymer ?
#
loop_
_entity_poly.entity_id
_entity_poly.type
_entity_poly.pdbx_seq_one_letter_code
_entity_poly.pdbx_strand_id
1 'polypeptide(L)'
;MKKIQLFITITALAFVLSSCEYNVENEDVVIDPCETEVSYGNVIRPLIDSNCMPCHNGDGNTPFAPDLTNYNSVQGIASLIKDVTQSGRMPKNGSLTEVEKDAIKCWVDQGALNN
;
A
#
# COMPACT_ATOMS: atom_id res chain seq x y z
N MET A 1 -46.08 -44.92 29.56
CA MET A 1 -45.52 -44.55 28.24
C MET A 1 -45.74 -43.08 27.87
N LYS A 2 -46.97 -42.54 27.93
CA LYS A 2 -47.25 -41.11 27.64
C LYS A 2 -46.46 -40.10 28.52
N LYS A 3 -46.27 -40.41 29.81
CA LYS A 3 -45.48 -39.56 30.73
C LYS A 3 -43.98 -39.55 30.39
N ILE A 4 -43.43 -40.67 29.91
CA ILE A 4 -42.02 -40.79 29.49
C ILE A 4 -41.80 -40.09 28.14
N GLN A 5 -42.75 -40.20 27.21
CA GLN A 5 -42.73 -39.41 25.96
C GLN A 5 -42.79 -37.90 26.23
N LEU A 6 -43.60 -37.45 27.20
CA LEU A 6 -43.69 -36.04 27.59
C LEU A 6 -42.37 -35.50 28.16
N PHE A 7 -41.66 -36.30 28.95
CA PHE A 7 -40.34 -35.93 29.46
C PHE A 7 -39.29 -35.85 28.34
N ILE A 8 -39.27 -36.81 27.40
CA ILE A 8 -38.33 -36.81 26.27
C ILE A 8 -38.53 -35.59 25.37
N THR A 9 -39.78 -35.17 25.12
CA THR A 9 -40.08 -33.98 24.31
C THR A 9 -39.66 -32.67 24.98
N ILE A 10 -39.71 -32.59 26.32
CA ILE A 10 -39.31 -31.38 27.06
C ILE A 10 -37.79 -31.23 27.09
N THR A 11 -37.05 -32.33 27.27
CA THR A 11 -35.57 -32.29 27.27
C THR A 11 -35.01 -31.98 25.88
N ALA A 12 -35.66 -32.45 24.81
CA ALA A 12 -35.26 -32.15 23.43
C ALA A 12 -35.45 -30.67 23.06
N LEU A 13 -36.48 -30.00 23.61
CA LEU A 13 -36.75 -28.59 23.34
C LEU A 13 -35.78 -27.64 24.09
N ALA A 14 -35.30 -28.06 25.26
CA ALA A 14 -34.32 -27.29 26.03
C ALA A 14 -32.92 -27.24 25.38
N PHE A 15 -32.57 -28.24 24.56
CA PHE A 15 -31.27 -28.30 23.87
C PHE A 15 -31.17 -27.32 22.69
N VAL A 16 -32.29 -26.83 22.17
CA VAL A 16 -32.33 -25.93 21.00
C VAL A 16 -32.02 -24.48 21.39
N LEU A 17 -32.08 -24.13 22.67
CA LEU A 17 -31.90 -22.76 23.15
C LEU A 17 -30.44 -22.40 23.50
N SER A 18 -29.47 -23.32 23.38
CA SER A 18 -28.07 -23.07 23.76
C SER A 18 -27.12 -22.71 22.60
N SER A 19 -27.62 -22.44 21.39
CA SER A 19 -26.77 -22.18 20.21
C SER A 19 -26.85 -20.74 19.69
N CYS A 20 -27.01 -19.75 20.58
CA CYS A 20 -26.66 -18.37 20.24
C CYS A 20 -25.16 -18.18 20.48
N GLU A 21 -24.36 -18.44 19.46
CA GLU A 21 -22.94 -18.09 19.44
C GLU A 21 -22.82 -16.66 18.88
N TYR A 22 -22.28 -15.74 19.67
CA TYR A 22 -21.99 -14.38 19.24
C TYR A 22 -20.62 -14.40 18.56
N ASN A 23 -20.60 -14.38 17.23
CA ASN A 23 -19.35 -14.18 16.50
C ASN A 23 -18.98 -12.70 16.62
N VAL A 24 -17.94 -12.39 17.39
CA VAL A 24 -17.30 -11.07 17.34
C VAL A 24 -16.48 -11.05 16.06
N GLU A 25 -16.97 -10.34 15.06
CA GLU A 25 -16.23 -10.12 13.82
C GLU A 25 -15.14 -9.10 14.15
N ASN A 26 -13.90 -9.57 14.16
CA ASN A 26 -12.74 -8.71 14.37
C ASN A 26 -12.60 -7.87 13.10
N GLU A 27 -12.92 -6.57 13.19
CA GLU A 27 -12.78 -5.64 12.09
C GLU A 27 -11.28 -5.40 11.87
N ASP A 28 -10.70 -6.12 10.91
CA ASP A 28 -9.31 -5.94 10.54
C ASP A 28 -9.15 -4.51 9.99
N VAL A 29 -8.50 -3.65 10.77
CA VAL A 29 -8.20 -2.27 10.37
C VAL A 29 -7.26 -2.31 9.17
N VAL A 30 -7.80 -2.00 7.98
CA VAL A 30 -7.00 -1.79 6.78
C VAL A 30 -6.32 -0.44 6.92
N ILE A 31 -5.06 -0.43 7.37
CA ILE A 31 -4.24 0.80 7.38
C ILE A 31 -3.80 1.05 5.94
N ASP A 32 -4.37 2.10 5.31
CA ASP A 32 -3.89 2.54 4.00
C ASP A 32 -2.51 3.21 4.18
N PRO A 33 -1.44 2.70 3.55
CA PRO A 33 -0.10 3.28 3.66
C PRO A 33 -0.04 4.73 3.14
N CYS A 34 -1.05 5.19 2.40
CA CYS A 34 -1.15 6.52 1.84
C CYS A 34 -2.02 7.49 2.64
N GLU A 35 -2.49 7.12 3.85
CA GLU A 35 -3.27 8.04 4.70
C GLU A 35 -2.49 9.30 5.10
N THR A 36 -1.18 9.16 5.28
CA THR A 36 -0.31 10.30 5.63
C THR A 36 0.24 10.96 4.39
N GLU A 37 0.17 12.29 4.34
CA GLU A 37 0.76 13.08 3.26
C GLU A 37 2.27 12.84 3.14
N VAL A 38 2.74 12.57 1.93
CA VAL A 38 4.15 12.35 1.61
C VAL A 38 4.74 13.65 1.04
N SER A 39 5.76 14.18 1.71
CA SER A 39 6.45 15.39 1.28
C SER A 39 7.43 15.11 0.14
N TYR A 40 7.35 15.90 -0.93
CA TYR A 40 8.35 15.83 -2.00
C TYR A 40 9.73 16.20 -1.47
N GLY A 41 9.85 17.34 -0.78
CA GLY A 41 11.14 17.85 -0.33
C GLY A 41 11.84 16.96 0.70
N ASN A 42 11.07 16.37 1.62
CA ASN A 42 11.62 15.62 2.74
C ASN A 42 11.70 14.11 2.51
N VAL A 43 10.87 13.55 1.63
CA VAL A 43 10.80 12.09 1.40
C VAL A 43 11.20 11.73 -0.02
N ILE A 44 10.53 12.28 -1.02
CA ILE A 44 10.71 11.83 -2.41
C ILE A 44 12.02 12.30 -3.02
N ARG A 45 12.41 13.56 -2.79
CA ARG A 45 13.65 14.10 -3.34
C ARG A 45 14.88 13.34 -2.83
N PRO A 46 15.06 13.10 -1.52
CA PRO A 46 16.17 12.27 -1.03
C PRO A 46 16.17 10.85 -1.62
N LEU A 47 14.99 10.24 -1.81
CA LEU A 47 14.87 8.91 -2.42
C LEU A 47 15.34 8.93 -3.89
N ILE A 48 14.91 9.92 -4.67
CA ILE A 48 15.36 10.12 -6.06
C ILE A 48 16.87 10.35 -6.12
N ASP A 49 17.40 11.19 -5.23
CA ASP A 49 18.83 11.48 -5.14
C ASP A 49 19.67 10.23 -4.89
N SER A 50 19.24 9.39 -3.96
CA SER A 50 19.99 8.18 -3.59
C SER A 50 19.86 7.08 -4.65
N ASN A 51 18.67 6.87 -5.20
CA ASN A 51 18.34 5.65 -5.95
C ASN A 51 18.22 5.85 -7.47
N CYS A 52 18.06 7.08 -7.96
CA CYS A 52 17.75 7.35 -9.37
C CYS A 52 18.81 8.24 -10.05
N MET A 53 19.28 9.27 -9.35
CA MET A 53 20.22 10.25 -9.91
C MET A 53 21.54 9.68 -10.44
N PRO A 54 22.10 8.54 -9.99
CA PRO A 54 23.29 7.96 -10.62
C PRO A 54 23.17 7.70 -12.13
N CYS A 55 21.94 7.55 -12.66
CA CYS A 55 21.69 7.40 -14.09
C CYS A 55 20.76 8.49 -14.68
N HIS A 56 19.99 9.18 -13.84
CA HIS A 56 18.93 10.12 -14.25
C HIS A 56 19.25 11.59 -13.92
N ASN A 57 20.53 11.95 -13.93
CA ASN A 57 21.03 13.28 -13.54
C ASN A 57 21.01 14.33 -14.66
N GLY A 58 20.46 14.02 -15.84
CA GLY A 58 20.38 14.97 -16.96
C GLY A 58 21.71 15.24 -17.67
N ASP A 59 22.79 14.52 -17.36
CA ASP A 59 24.10 14.71 -17.99
C ASP A 59 24.22 14.12 -19.42
N GLY A 60 23.25 13.31 -19.82
CA GLY A 60 23.20 12.64 -21.13
C GLY A 60 24.07 11.38 -21.25
N ASN A 61 24.78 10.96 -20.20
CA ASN A 61 25.63 9.76 -20.20
C ASN A 61 24.82 8.46 -20.22
N THR A 62 23.60 8.46 -19.67
CA THR A 62 22.68 7.33 -19.78
C THR A 62 21.70 7.57 -20.94
N PRO A 63 21.79 6.80 -22.04
CA PRO A 63 20.92 6.99 -23.19
C PRO A 63 19.45 6.83 -22.82
N PHE A 64 18.61 7.76 -23.29
CA PHE A 64 17.16 7.77 -23.09
C PHE A 64 16.68 7.87 -21.63
N ALA A 65 17.58 8.14 -20.67
CA ALA A 65 17.18 8.39 -19.29
C ALA A 65 16.45 9.74 -19.20
N PRO A 66 15.24 9.79 -18.63
CA PRO A 66 14.60 11.06 -18.28
C PRO A 66 15.45 11.84 -17.28
N ASP A 67 15.41 13.16 -17.40
CA ASP A 67 16.00 14.09 -16.46
C ASP A 67 15.16 14.17 -15.18
N LEU A 68 15.75 13.86 -14.03
CA LEU A 68 15.11 13.95 -12.71
C LEU A 68 15.74 15.05 -11.82
N THR A 69 16.46 16.02 -12.40
CA THR A 69 17.19 17.06 -11.67
C THR A 69 16.33 18.05 -10.91
N ASN A 70 15.09 18.26 -11.35
CA ASN A 70 14.19 19.26 -10.76
C ASN A 70 12.77 18.73 -10.60
N TYR A 71 12.01 19.38 -9.73
CA TYR A 71 10.64 18.98 -9.40
C TYR A 71 9.74 18.89 -10.63
N ASN A 72 9.77 19.86 -11.55
CA ASN A 72 8.86 19.88 -12.70
C ASN A 72 9.11 18.68 -13.63
N SER A 73 10.38 18.33 -13.87
CA SER A 73 10.72 17.14 -14.65
C SER A 73 10.23 15.85 -13.97
N VAL A 74 10.43 15.74 -12.66
CA VAL A 74 9.96 14.58 -11.87
C VAL A 74 8.43 14.48 -11.88
N GLN A 75 7.74 15.58 -11.58
CA GLN A 75 6.28 15.65 -11.55
C GLN A 75 5.67 15.31 -12.92
N GLY A 76 6.27 15.83 -14.00
CA GLY A 76 5.79 15.60 -15.36
C GLY A 76 5.77 14.13 -15.79
N ILE A 77 6.54 13.27 -15.12
CA ILE A 77 6.57 11.81 -15.38
C ILE A 77 6.27 10.99 -14.12
N ALA A 78 5.62 11.57 -13.12
CA ALA A 78 5.36 10.93 -11.82
C ALA A 78 4.65 9.57 -11.96
N SER A 79 3.65 9.47 -12.83
CA SER A 79 2.96 8.19 -13.10
C SER A 79 3.90 7.13 -13.67
N LEU A 80 4.80 7.50 -14.58
CA LEU A 80 5.80 6.57 -15.12
C LEU A 80 6.78 6.13 -14.02
N ILE A 81 7.24 7.05 -13.17
CA ILE A 81 8.12 6.75 -12.03
C ILE A 81 7.45 5.73 -11.11
N LYS A 82 6.17 5.93 -10.77
CA LYS A 82 5.39 4.96 -10.00
C LYS A 82 5.36 3.60 -10.70
N ASP A 83 5.01 3.54 -11.97
CA ASP A 83 4.87 2.27 -12.69
C ASP A 83 6.18 1.48 -12.76
N VAL A 84 7.31 2.14 -13.05
CA VAL A 84 8.60 1.45 -13.20
C VAL A 84 9.21 1.02 -11.87
N THR A 85 8.91 1.74 -10.78
CA THR A 85 9.39 1.39 -9.42
C THR A 85 8.54 0.28 -8.81
N GLN A 86 7.22 0.34 -8.98
CA GLN A 86 6.27 -0.70 -8.55
C GLN A 86 6.48 -2.01 -9.31
N SER A 87 6.77 -1.95 -10.61
CA SER A 87 7.11 -3.15 -11.39
C SER A 87 8.55 -3.66 -11.18
N GLY A 88 9.37 -2.96 -10.39
CA GLY A 88 10.76 -3.34 -10.14
C GLY A 88 11.68 -3.20 -11.36
N ARG A 89 11.25 -2.52 -12.43
CA ARG A 89 12.08 -2.25 -13.61
C ARG A 89 13.18 -1.22 -13.32
N MET A 90 12.93 -0.35 -12.35
CA MET A 90 13.89 0.62 -11.84
C MET A 90 13.98 0.53 -10.31
N PRO A 91 15.18 0.73 -9.74
CA PRO A 91 16.48 0.94 -10.41
C PRO A 91 17.01 -0.32 -11.13
N LYS A 92 17.84 -0.15 -12.18
CA LYS A 92 18.43 -1.30 -12.90
C LYS A 92 19.51 -2.05 -12.12
N ASN A 93 20.27 -1.32 -11.31
CA ASN A 93 21.43 -1.84 -10.57
C ASN A 93 21.17 -1.88 -9.06
N GLY A 94 19.93 -2.16 -8.65
CA GLY A 94 19.51 -2.18 -7.26
C GLY A 94 18.02 -2.47 -7.14
N SER A 95 17.48 -2.27 -5.95
CA SER A 95 16.06 -2.43 -5.68
C SER A 95 15.62 -1.44 -4.62
N LEU A 96 14.42 -0.90 -4.77
CA LEU A 96 13.76 -0.17 -3.70
C LEU A 96 13.14 -1.17 -2.72
N THR A 97 13.17 -0.82 -1.45
CA THR A 97 12.35 -1.47 -0.41
C THR A 97 10.87 -1.22 -0.66
N GLU A 98 10.00 -2.04 -0.07
CA GLU A 98 8.55 -1.83 -0.19
C GLU A 98 8.12 -0.47 0.41
N VAL A 99 8.75 -0.03 1.51
CA VAL A 99 8.49 1.30 2.10
C VAL A 99 8.84 2.44 1.14
N GLU A 100 9.95 2.33 0.40
CA GLU A 100 10.34 3.34 -0.60
C GLU A 100 9.39 3.33 -1.80
N LYS A 101 8.99 2.14 -2.27
CA LYS A 101 7.99 1.99 -3.32
C LYS A 101 6.65 2.60 -2.91
N ASP A 102 6.20 2.33 -1.69
CA ASP A 102 4.97 2.87 -1.13
C ASP A 102 5.03 4.39 -1.00
N ALA A 103 6.14 4.95 -0.52
CA ALA A 103 6.32 6.39 -0.47
C ALA A 103 6.15 7.04 -1.85
N ILE A 104 6.78 6.49 -2.89
CA ILE A 104 6.60 6.96 -4.27
C ILE A 104 5.15 6.82 -4.71
N LYS A 105 4.54 5.65 -4.52
CA LYS A 105 3.14 5.40 -4.89
C LYS A 105 2.21 6.42 -4.24
N CYS A 106 2.33 6.60 -2.92
CA CYS A 106 1.46 7.47 -2.14
C CYS A 106 1.64 8.92 -2.54
N TRP A 107 2.86 9.41 -2.73
CA TRP A 107 3.09 10.76 -3.25
C TRP A 107 2.43 10.99 -4.61
N VAL A 108 2.52 10.03 -5.54
CA VAL A 108 1.86 10.14 -6.84
C VAL A 108 0.34 10.10 -6.69
N ASP A 109 -0.20 9.21 -5.85
CA ASP A 109 -1.64 9.09 -5.61
C ASP A 109 -2.22 10.33 -4.90
N GLN A 110 -1.41 11.05 -4.13
CA GLN A 110 -1.73 12.33 -3.49
C GLN A 110 -1.58 13.54 -4.43
N GLY A 111 -1.30 13.32 -5.72
CA GLY A 111 -1.23 14.38 -6.73
C GLY A 111 0.16 14.92 -7.02
N ALA A 112 1.21 14.22 -6.57
CA ALA A 112 2.61 14.57 -6.82
C ALA A 112 2.96 16.01 -6.40
N LEU A 113 2.52 16.42 -5.21
CA LEU A 113 2.63 17.79 -4.70
C LEU A 113 4.09 18.22 -4.46
N ASN A 114 4.35 19.53 -4.51
CA ASN A 114 5.63 20.14 -4.13
C ASN A 114 5.54 20.71 -2.71
N ASN A 115 5.74 19.86 -1.71
CA ASN A 115 5.51 20.12 -0.29
C ASN A 115 6.71 19.72 0.59
#